data_AF-A0AAV4SLK9-F1
#
_entry.id   AF-A0AAV4SLK9-F1
#
_cell.length_a   1.000
_cell.length_b   1.000
_cell.length_c   1.000
_cell.angle_alpha   90.00
_cell.angle_beta   90.00
_cell.angle_gamma   90.00
#
_symmetry.space_group_name_H-M   'P 1'
#
loop_
_entity.id
_entity.type
_entity.pdbx_description
1 polymer ?
#
loop_
_entity_poly.entity_id
_entity_poly.type
_entity_poly.pdbx_seq_one_letter_code
_entity_poly.pdbx_strand_id
1 'polypeptide(L)'
;MYVGGSAQARRGILALTYPIRQGIVQDWNDLEMIWDHTFHHLLEVNPRDHAVIVSEAPKNPLSNRERMLEILFEKFGCQGVFVVIQAVLALYTGGRTTGIVLDSGDGISHAVPVYEGYAIHHAISRVEYAGRAHRLSFTTSSRREGTILQPQVT
;
A
#
# COMPACT_ATOMS: atom_id res chain seq x y z
N MET A 1 11.79 18.83 0.14
CA MET A 1 11.03 17.72 -0.48
C MET A 1 9.97 17.28 0.53
N TYR A 2 8.78 16.89 0.09
CA TYR A 2 7.64 16.67 1.00
C TYR A 2 7.03 15.30 0.76
N VAL A 3 6.70 14.60 1.84
CA VAL A 3 6.06 13.28 1.82
C VAL A 3 4.77 13.33 2.63
N GLY A 4 3.77 12.54 2.25
CA GLY A 4 2.51 12.40 2.99
C GLY A 4 1.73 13.71 3.14
N GLY A 5 1.25 13.98 4.36
CA GLY A 5 0.40 15.15 4.66
C GLY A 5 1.06 16.49 4.28
N SER A 6 2.38 16.60 4.45
CA SER A 6 3.15 17.79 4.08
C SER A 6 3.16 18.06 2.58
N ALA A 7 3.17 17.01 1.76
CA ALA A 7 3.04 17.13 0.30
C ALA A 7 1.62 17.52 -0.08
N GLN A 8 0.63 16.88 0.56
CA GLN A 8 -0.78 17.11 0.28
C GLN A 8 -1.23 18.54 0.62
N ALA A 9 -0.74 19.10 1.72
CA ALA A 9 -0.99 20.49 2.11
C ALA A 9 -0.48 21.51 1.07
N ARG A 10 0.50 21.12 0.25
CA ARG A 10 1.16 21.98 -0.75
C ARG A 10 0.87 21.53 -2.17
N ARG A 11 -0.21 20.77 -2.40
CA ARG A 11 -0.62 20.26 -3.71
C ARG A 11 -0.81 21.33 -4.80
N GLY A 12 -1.02 22.60 -4.41
CA GLY A 12 -1.19 23.71 -5.36
C GLY A 12 0.12 24.22 -5.97
N ILE A 13 1.25 23.89 -5.37
CA ILE A 13 2.59 24.35 -5.80
C ILE A 13 3.57 23.19 -6.05
N LEU A 14 3.17 21.95 -5.76
CA LEU A 14 3.98 20.75 -5.94
C LEU A 14 3.37 19.86 -7.03
N ALA A 15 4.22 19.26 -7.85
CA ALA A 15 3.85 18.13 -8.69
C ALA A 15 3.83 16.86 -7.83
N LEU A 16 2.65 16.30 -7.58
CA LEU A 16 2.49 15.09 -6.75
C LEU A 16 2.71 13.81 -7.58
N THR A 17 3.61 12.97 -7.11
CA THR A 17 3.85 11.62 -7.64
C THR A 17 3.29 10.56 -6.69
N TYR A 18 3.02 9.37 -7.23
CA TYR A 18 2.50 8.22 -6.48
C TYR A 18 3.34 7.00 -6.86
N PRO A 19 4.30 6.58 -6.02
CA PRO A 19 5.23 5.50 -6.36
C PRO A 19 4.57 4.14 -6.46
N ILE A 20 3.42 3.95 -5.81
CA ILE A 20 2.67 2.70 -5.86
C ILE A 20 1.37 2.94 -6.64
N ARG A 21 1.18 2.18 -7.73
CA ARG A 21 -0.05 2.19 -8.51
C ARG A 21 -0.58 0.78 -8.61
N GLN A 22 -1.85 0.60 -8.24
CA GLN A 22 -2.52 -0.69 -8.30
C GLN A 22 -1.63 -1.78 -7.64
N GLY A 23 -1.21 -1.55 -6.40
CA GLY A 23 -0.44 -2.53 -5.60
C GLY A 23 0.96 -2.86 -6.13
N ILE A 24 1.41 -2.22 -7.22
CA ILE A 24 2.72 -2.43 -7.85
C ILE A 24 3.54 -1.16 -7.70
N VAL A 25 4.79 -1.32 -7.29
CA VAL A 25 5.77 -0.23 -7.22
C VAL A 25 6.17 0.16 -8.64
N GLN A 26 5.99 1.44 -8.99
CA GLN A 26 6.34 2.05 -10.27
C GLN A 26 7.64 2.85 -10.18
N ASP A 27 7.87 3.51 -9.04
CA ASP A 27 9.08 4.29 -8.79
C ASP A 27 9.68 3.91 -7.44
N TRP A 28 10.87 3.33 -7.48
CA TRP A 28 11.61 2.87 -6.31
C TRP A 28 12.31 4.02 -5.58
N ASN A 29 12.71 5.08 -6.28
CA ASN A 29 13.37 6.23 -5.65
C ASN A 29 12.38 6.97 -4.75
N ASP A 30 11.17 7.20 -5.25
CA ASP A 30 10.09 7.81 -4.48
C ASP A 30 9.66 6.91 -3.30
N LEU A 31 9.67 5.57 -3.49
CA LEU A 31 9.35 4.63 -2.40
C LEU A 31 10.44 4.63 -1.31
N GLU A 32 11.71 4.69 -1.70
CA GLU A 32 12.84 4.84 -0.78
C GLU A 32 12.71 6.11 0.06
N MET A 33 12.28 7.22 -0.54
CA MET A 33 12.02 8.47 0.18
C MET A 33 10.88 8.33 1.18
N ILE A 34 9.83 7.56 0.85
CA ILE A 34 8.75 7.25 1.79
C ILE A 34 9.26 6.45 2.98
N TRP A 35 10.09 5.43 2.75
CA TRP A 35 10.65 4.63 3.83
C TRP A 35 11.61 5.43 4.72
N ASP A 36 12.49 6.24 4.12
CA ASP A 36 13.38 7.15 4.85
C ASP A 36 12.60 8.10 5.76
N HIS A 37 11.56 8.74 5.22
CA HIS A 37 10.65 9.57 6.01
C HIS A 37 9.92 8.78 7.11
N THR A 38 9.55 7.53 6.84
CA THR A 38 8.87 6.69 7.84
C THR A 38 9.80 6.36 9.02
N PHE A 39 11.02 5.89 8.75
CA PHE A 39 11.96 5.52 9.81
C PHE A 39 12.43 6.74 10.61
N HIS A 40 12.84 7.81 9.93
CA HIS A 40 13.53 8.93 10.57
C HIS A 40 12.61 10.06 11.04
N HIS A 41 11.46 10.28 10.39
CA HIS A 41 10.56 11.39 10.73
C HIS A 41 9.26 10.96 11.40
N LEU A 42 8.73 9.78 11.11
CA LEU A 42 7.48 9.30 11.75
C LEU A 42 7.75 8.46 12.98
N LEU A 43 8.66 7.48 12.87
CA LEU A 43 8.97 6.54 13.95
C LEU A 43 10.14 6.99 14.81
N GLU A 44 11.01 7.86 14.29
CA GLU A 44 12.23 8.33 14.95
C GLU A 44 13.14 7.18 15.43
N VAL A 45 13.22 6.10 14.64
CA VAL A 45 14.01 4.90 14.95
C VAL A 45 15.18 4.74 13.97
N ASN A 46 16.21 4.06 14.43
CA ASN A 46 17.28 3.57 13.56
C ASN A 46 16.85 2.22 12.96
N PRO A 47 16.65 2.10 11.64
CA PRO A 47 16.20 0.85 11.02
C PRO A 47 17.17 -0.33 11.26
N ARG A 48 18.45 -0.05 11.53
CA ARG A 48 19.47 -1.08 11.79
C ARG A 48 19.27 -1.86 13.09
N ASP A 49 18.59 -1.26 14.06
CA ASP A 49 18.38 -1.84 15.38
C ASP A 49 17.07 -2.65 15.48
N HIS A 50 16.36 -2.78 14.36
CA HIS A 50 15.03 -3.37 14.33
C HIS A 50 14.84 -4.37 13.17
N ALA A 51 14.00 -5.37 13.43
CA ALA A 51 13.42 -6.21 12.39
C ALA A 51 12.17 -5.55 11.82
N VAL A 52 12.00 -5.58 10.50
CA VAL A 52 10.91 -4.91 9.78
C VAL A 52 9.97 -5.94 9.17
N ILE A 53 8.67 -5.77 9.40
CA ILE A 53 7.63 -6.53 8.70
C ILE A 53 7.06 -5.64 7.60
N VAL A 54 7.06 -6.13 6.36
CA VAL A 54 6.51 -5.42 5.21
C VAL A 54 5.38 -6.21 4.59
N SER A 55 4.27 -5.52 4.32
CA SER A 55 3.14 -6.12 3.64
C SER A 55 3.25 -5.93 2.12
N GLU A 56 2.95 -6.96 1.33
CA GLU A 56 2.87 -6.87 -0.13
C GLU A 56 1.50 -7.29 -0.67
N ALA A 57 1.20 -6.85 -1.89
CA ALA A 57 0.00 -7.24 -2.60
C ALA A 57 0.04 -8.72 -3.02
N PRO A 58 -1.12 -9.41 -3.08
CA PRO A 58 -1.16 -10.77 -3.60
C PRO A 58 -0.67 -10.82 -5.05
N LYS A 59 0.11 -11.85 -5.39
CA LYS A 59 0.72 -12.05 -6.72
C LYS A 59 1.72 -10.94 -7.11
N ASN A 60 2.42 -10.34 -6.14
CA ASN A 60 3.55 -9.44 -6.42
C ASN A 60 4.67 -10.21 -7.17
N PRO A 61 5.23 -9.68 -8.28
CA PRO A 61 6.35 -10.30 -8.96
C PRO A 61 7.55 -10.49 -8.03
N LEU A 62 8.28 -11.60 -8.20
CA LEU A 62 9.45 -11.92 -7.39
C LEU A 62 10.52 -10.82 -7.49
N SER A 63 10.73 -10.25 -8.69
CA SER A 63 11.68 -9.17 -8.92
C SER A 63 11.41 -7.93 -8.06
N ASN A 64 10.12 -7.60 -7.84
CA ASN A 64 9.76 -6.49 -6.97
C ASN A 64 10.05 -6.82 -5.51
N ARG A 65 9.80 -8.06 -5.11
CA ARG A 65 10.12 -8.51 -3.75
C ARG A 65 11.64 -8.50 -3.51
N GLU A 66 12.43 -8.96 -4.45
CA GLU A 66 13.90 -8.92 -4.38
C GLU A 66 14.41 -7.48 -4.27
N ARG A 67 13.92 -6.58 -5.13
CA ARG A 67 14.31 -5.16 -5.08
C ARG A 67 13.95 -4.49 -3.76
N MET A 68 12.78 -4.82 -3.19
CA MET A 68 12.37 -4.34 -1.87
C MET A 68 13.33 -4.83 -0.76
N LEU A 69 13.71 -6.11 -0.81
CA LEU A 69 14.63 -6.68 0.17
C LEU A 69 16.04 -6.09 0.04
N GLU A 70 16.54 -5.91 -1.19
CA GLU A 70 17.82 -5.25 -1.47
C GLU A 70 17.87 -3.87 -0.80
N ILE A 71 16.84 -3.04 -1.01
CA ILE A 71 16.78 -1.71 -0.41
C ILE A 71 16.77 -1.77 1.13
N LEU A 72 15.96 -2.65 1.72
CA LEU A 72 15.83 -2.75 3.18
C LEU A 72 17.11 -3.27 3.85
N PHE A 73 17.79 -4.23 3.24
CA PHE A 73 19.03 -4.78 3.78
C PHE A 73 20.25 -3.92 3.44
N GLU A 74 20.45 -3.54 2.19
CA GLU A 74 21.69 -2.86 1.76
C GLU A 74 21.66 -1.37 2.06
N LYS A 75 20.54 -0.69 1.81
CA LYS A 75 20.44 0.76 2.02
C LYS A 75 20.12 1.09 3.48
N PHE A 76 19.08 0.49 4.04
CA PHE A 76 18.63 0.79 5.40
C PHE A 76 19.36 -0.03 6.48
N GLY A 77 19.94 -1.18 6.12
CA GLY A 77 20.70 -2.01 7.05
C GLY A 77 19.83 -2.74 8.08
N CYS A 78 18.56 -3.01 7.77
CA CYS A 78 17.62 -3.66 8.70
C CYS A 78 18.16 -5.03 9.16
N GLN A 79 18.01 -5.35 10.45
CA GLN A 79 18.52 -6.60 11.03
C GLN A 79 17.84 -7.85 10.44
N GLY A 80 16.56 -7.74 10.13
CA GLY A 80 15.78 -8.80 9.53
C GLY A 80 14.52 -8.23 8.87
N VAL A 81 14.09 -8.85 7.78
CA VAL A 81 12.90 -8.44 7.05
C VAL A 81 11.97 -9.63 6.85
N PHE A 82 10.70 -9.47 7.18
CA PHE A 82 9.66 -10.47 6.93
C PHE A 82 8.58 -9.89 6.01
N VAL A 83 8.37 -10.54 4.87
CA VAL A 83 7.39 -10.10 3.86
C VAL A 83 6.14 -10.95 3.95
N VAL A 84 4.98 -10.30 4.10
CA VAL A 84 3.68 -10.97 4.30
C VAL A 84 2.63 -10.45 3.33
N ILE A 85 1.75 -11.32 2.87
CA ILE A 85 0.60 -10.90 2.05
C ILE A 85 -0.39 -10.11 2.94
N GLN A 86 -0.80 -8.93 2.48
CA GLN A 86 -1.73 -8.03 3.18
C GLN A 86 -2.98 -8.74 3.72
N ALA A 87 -3.62 -9.55 2.88
CA ALA A 87 -4.82 -10.30 3.24
C ALA A 87 -4.58 -11.33 4.37
N VAL A 88 -3.40 -11.96 4.44
CA VAL A 88 -3.08 -12.92 5.49
C VAL A 88 -2.95 -12.21 6.84
N LEU A 89 -2.31 -11.04 6.86
CA LEU A 89 -2.24 -10.19 8.06
C LEU A 89 -3.65 -9.79 8.54
N ALA A 90 -4.52 -9.39 7.63
CA ALA A 90 -5.91 -9.04 7.96
C ALA A 90 -6.73 -10.21 8.51
N LEU A 91 -6.44 -11.45 8.08
CA LEU A 91 -7.09 -12.63 8.66
C LEU A 91 -6.59 -12.89 10.10
N TYR A 92 -5.29 -12.72 10.34
CA TYR A 92 -4.70 -12.93 11.65
C TYR A 92 -5.18 -11.93 12.70
N THR A 93 -5.45 -10.67 12.33
CA THR A 93 -6.06 -9.72 13.27
C THR A 93 -7.45 -10.17 13.71
N GLY A 94 -8.16 -10.94 12.87
CA GLY A 94 -9.44 -11.54 13.18
C GLY A 94 -9.37 -12.84 14.00
N GLY A 95 -8.18 -13.28 14.42
CA GLY A 95 -7.96 -14.50 15.20
C GLY A 95 -8.31 -15.80 14.44
N ARG A 96 -8.36 -15.73 13.11
CA ARG A 96 -8.69 -16.87 12.25
C ARG A 96 -7.48 -17.27 11.43
N THR A 97 -7.34 -18.56 11.17
CA THR A 97 -6.30 -19.11 10.31
C THR A 97 -6.84 -19.54 8.95
N THR A 98 -8.16 -19.70 8.83
CA THR A 98 -8.85 -20.08 7.59
C THR A 98 -10.02 -19.13 7.32
N GLY A 99 -10.14 -18.68 6.08
CA GLY A 99 -11.21 -17.79 5.63
C GLY A 99 -10.92 -17.15 4.28
N ILE A 100 -11.88 -16.39 3.76
CA ILE A 100 -11.69 -15.54 2.60
C ILE A 100 -11.61 -14.08 3.05
N VAL A 101 -10.57 -13.37 2.61
CA VAL A 101 -10.39 -11.95 2.90
C VAL A 101 -10.71 -11.17 1.64
N LEU A 102 -11.68 -10.27 1.74
CA LEU A 102 -11.96 -9.26 0.74
C LEU A 102 -11.29 -7.95 1.18
N ASP A 103 -10.17 -7.62 0.54
CA ASP A 103 -9.44 -6.37 0.77
C ASP A 103 -9.78 -5.37 -0.33
N SER A 104 -10.21 -4.16 0.03
CA SER A 104 -10.56 -3.09 -0.91
C SER A 104 -9.81 -1.82 -0.54
N GLY A 105 -8.76 -1.52 -1.33
CA GLY A 105 -7.90 -0.35 -1.12
C GLY A 105 -8.32 0.88 -1.95
N ASP A 106 -7.37 1.79 -2.19
CA ASP A 106 -7.59 2.94 -3.08
C ASP A 106 -7.57 2.54 -4.56
N GLY A 107 -6.69 1.62 -4.95
CA GLY A 107 -6.45 1.26 -6.36
C GLY A 107 -6.99 -0.08 -6.82
N ILE A 108 -7.10 -1.07 -5.92
CA ILE A 108 -7.52 -2.45 -6.25
C ILE A 108 -8.37 -3.02 -5.13
N SER A 109 -9.27 -3.93 -5.50
CA SER A 109 -9.89 -4.88 -4.58
C SER A 109 -9.43 -6.31 -4.90
N HIS A 110 -9.10 -7.08 -3.87
CA HIS A 110 -8.67 -8.47 -3.95
C HIS A 110 -9.51 -9.37 -3.05
N ALA A 111 -9.88 -10.53 -3.56
CA ALA A 111 -10.42 -11.63 -2.75
C ALA A 111 -9.34 -12.70 -2.63
N VAL A 112 -8.82 -12.90 -1.41
CA VAL A 112 -7.75 -13.84 -1.11
C VAL A 112 -8.28 -14.92 -0.17
N PRO A 113 -8.50 -16.14 -0.67
CA PRO A 113 -8.76 -17.29 0.18
C PRO A 113 -7.47 -17.74 0.89
N VAL A 114 -7.58 -17.98 2.19
CA VAL A 114 -6.51 -18.41 3.08
C VAL A 114 -6.97 -19.65 3.82
N TYR A 115 -6.11 -20.66 3.88
CA TYR A 115 -6.38 -21.91 4.59
C TYR A 115 -5.18 -22.23 5.48
N GLU A 116 -5.42 -22.40 6.79
CA GLU A 116 -4.40 -22.68 7.81
C GLU A 116 -3.19 -21.73 7.73
N GLY A 117 -3.43 -20.44 7.46
CA GLY A 117 -2.39 -19.41 7.35
C GLY A 117 -1.73 -19.28 5.96
N TYR A 118 -2.07 -20.16 5.02
CA TYR A 118 -1.52 -20.15 3.66
C TYR A 118 -2.52 -19.57 2.65
N ALA A 119 -2.06 -18.60 1.85
CA ALA A 119 -2.87 -18.05 0.77
C ALA A 119 -2.96 -19.03 -0.41
N ILE A 120 -4.18 -19.30 -0.87
CA ILE A 120 -4.46 -20.20 -2.00
C ILE A 120 -4.34 -19.40 -3.31
N HIS A 121 -3.14 -19.39 -3.88
CA HIS A 121 -2.76 -18.49 -4.98
C HIS A 121 -3.63 -18.61 -6.25
N HIS A 122 -4.07 -19.83 -6.59
CA HIS A 122 -4.88 -20.07 -7.79
C HIS A 122 -6.31 -19.54 -7.66
N ALA A 123 -6.82 -19.39 -6.44
CA ALA A 123 -8.17 -18.92 -6.16
C ALA A 123 -8.23 -17.41 -5.81
N ILE A 124 -7.11 -16.68 -5.96
CA ILE A 124 -7.07 -15.24 -5.75
C ILE A 124 -7.72 -14.52 -6.92
N SER A 125 -8.78 -13.76 -6.63
CA SER A 125 -9.44 -12.85 -7.57
C SER A 125 -8.96 -11.42 -7.35
N ARG A 126 -8.76 -10.69 -8.45
CA ARG A 126 -8.31 -9.28 -8.46
C ARG A 126 -9.27 -8.48 -9.34
N VAL A 127 -9.70 -7.32 -8.84
CA VAL A 127 -10.54 -6.37 -9.59
C VAL A 127 -9.94 -4.98 -9.47
N GLU A 128 -9.71 -4.31 -10.60
CA GLU A 128 -9.17 -2.94 -10.66
C GLU A 128 -10.25 -1.87 -10.39
N TYR A 129 -11.15 -2.16 -9.46
CA TYR A 129 -12.19 -1.25 -9.01
C TYR A 129 -12.11 -1.14 -7.49
N ALA A 130 -11.88 0.07 -7.01
CA ALA A 130 -11.62 0.36 -5.61
C ALA A 130 -11.93 1.84 -5.31
N GLY A 131 -11.43 2.37 -4.18
CA GLY A 131 -11.79 3.70 -3.68
C GLY A 131 -11.63 4.84 -4.69
N ARG A 132 -10.57 4.84 -5.51
CA ARG A 132 -10.32 5.88 -6.52
C ARG A 132 -11.32 5.82 -7.67
N ALA A 133 -11.62 4.62 -8.16
CA ALA A 133 -12.61 4.43 -9.22
C ALA A 133 -14.01 4.83 -8.73
N HIS A 134 -14.35 4.45 -7.49
CA HIS A 134 -15.60 4.85 -6.84
C HIS A 134 -15.72 6.36 -6.66
N ARG A 135 -14.64 7.03 -6.22
CA ARG A 135 -14.58 8.49 -6.07
C ARG A 135 -14.79 9.20 -7.42
N LEU A 136 -14.20 8.68 -8.50
CA LEU A 136 -14.36 9.25 -9.85
C LEU A 136 -15.79 9.08 -10.38
N SER A 137 -16.40 7.91 -10.21
CA SER A 137 -17.80 7.69 -10.63
C SER A 137 -18.76 8.59 -9.85
N PHE A 138 -18.57 8.70 -8.54
CA PHE A 138 -19.42 9.51 -7.67
C PHE A 138 -19.30 11.01 -7.94
N THR A 139 -18.08 11.52 -8.15
CA THR A 139 -17.89 12.94 -8.51
C THR A 139 -18.47 13.25 -9.89
N THR A 140 -18.43 12.30 -10.82
CA THR A 140 -19.04 12.45 -12.14
C THR A 140 -20.56 12.46 -12.07
N SER A 141 -21.19 11.59 -11.27
CA SER A 141 -22.65 11.60 -11.06
C SER A 141 -23.10 12.86 -10.33
N SER A 142 -22.40 13.28 -9.28
CA SER A 142 -22.70 14.50 -8.53
C SER A 142 -22.63 15.75 -9.41
N ARG A 143 -21.67 15.83 -10.34
CA ARG A 143 -21.59 16.90 -11.34
C ARG A 143 -22.76 16.89 -12.31
N ARG A 144 -23.28 15.71 -12.69
CA ARG A 144 -24.47 15.56 -13.54
C ARG A 144 -25.75 15.99 -12.82
N GLU A 145 -25.81 15.78 -11.51
CA GLU A 145 -26.94 16.17 -10.66
C GLU A 145 -26.85 17.62 -10.13
N GLY A 146 -25.87 18.42 -10.60
CA GLY A 146 -25.72 19.83 -10.23
C GLY A 146 -25.21 20.08 -8.81
N THR A 147 -24.81 19.03 -8.08
CA THR A 147 -24.28 19.16 -6.71
C THR A 147 -22.76 19.25 -6.76
N ILE A 148 -22.20 20.44 -6.50
CA ILE A 148 -20.75 20.65 -6.42
C ILE A 148 -20.28 20.23 -5.02
N LEU A 149 -19.80 19.01 -4.88
CA LEU A 149 -19.11 18.58 -3.68
C LEU A 149 -17.67 19.11 -3.71
N GLN A 150 -17.37 20.08 -2.84
CA GLN A 150 -15.99 20.43 -2.55
C GLN A 150 -15.35 19.27 -1.76
N PRO A 151 -14.13 18.83 -2.13
CA PRO A 151 -13.44 17.79 -1.37
C PRO A 151 -13.12 18.35 0.03
N GLN A 152 -13.80 17.83 1.05
CA GLN A 152 -13.42 18.02 2.45
C GLN A 152 -12.07 17.32 2.67
N VAL A 153 -11.08 18.10 3.07
CA VAL A 153 -9.75 17.62 3.44
C VAL A 153 -9.85 17.17 4.89
N THR A 154 -9.69 15.87 5.16
CA THR A 154 -9.42 15.34 6.50
C THR A 154 -8.00 14.81 6.51
#